data_AF-A0A8J6HN53-F1
#
_entry.id   AF-A0A8J6HN53-F1
#
_cell.length_a   1.000
_cell.length_b   1.000
_cell.length_c   1.000
_cell.angle_alpha   90.00
_cell.angle_beta   90.00
_cell.angle_gamma   90.00
#
_symmetry.space_group_name_H-M   'P 1'
#
loop_
_entity.id
_entity.type
_entity.pdbx_description
1 polymer ?
#
loop_
_entity_poly.entity_id
_entity_poly.type
_entity_poly.pdbx_seq_one_letter_code
_entity_poly.pdbx_strand_id
1 'polypeptide(L)'
;MQSVPELSIYEEEESGPCANFKIGDDDLQPYDFISKFRLDIVETVYPGVSKVKGSSRMQTAYRLDEDADLTLPTRDIFPQGLPQQFSFICTFRLRRVPKTPWHIIRITDLESNPQLVISLNPNNETVEFSVSNYEGELQTIVFNTTNVSY
;
A
#
# COMPACT_ATOMS: atom_id res chain seq x y z
N MET A 1 20.13 -4.78 44.86
CA MET A 1 18.83 -4.91 44.15
C MET A 1 18.99 -4.20 42.83
N GLN A 2 19.03 -4.97 41.74
CA GLN A 2 19.20 -4.44 40.38
C GLN A 2 17.98 -3.59 40.00
N SER A 3 18.26 -2.38 39.54
CA SER A 3 17.31 -1.52 38.83
C SER A 3 16.98 -2.16 37.47
N VAL A 4 15.69 -2.28 37.20
CA VAL A 4 15.14 -2.72 35.91
C VAL A 4 15.59 -1.74 34.81
N PRO A 5 16.11 -2.18 33.66
CA PRO A 5 16.38 -1.28 32.55
C PRO A 5 15.06 -1.01 31.82
N GLU A 6 14.49 0.16 32.09
CA GLU A 6 13.34 0.74 31.40
C GLU A 6 13.82 1.47 30.14
N LEU A 7 14.50 0.75 29.23
CA LEU A 7 15.08 1.31 27.99
C LEU A 7 15.20 0.17 26.96
N SER A 8 14.09 -0.20 26.32
CA SER A 8 14.13 -1.07 25.13
C SER A 8 13.08 -0.72 24.07
N ILE A 9 12.21 0.26 24.32
CA ILE A 9 11.13 0.63 23.39
C ILE A 9 11.55 1.82 22.49
N TYR A 10 12.56 2.60 22.89
CA TYR A 10 12.99 3.80 22.15
C TYR A 10 14.07 3.56 21.08
N GLU A 11 14.69 2.39 21.03
CA GLU A 11 15.80 2.12 20.07
C GLU A 11 15.35 1.41 18.78
N GLU A 12 14.15 0.85 18.72
CA GLU A 12 13.63 0.21 17.49
C GLU A 12 13.08 1.22 16.47
N GLU A 13 12.80 2.46 16.88
CA GLU A 13 12.22 3.49 16.01
C GLU A 13 13.23 4.14 15.05
N GLU A 14 14.55 4.07 15.27
CA GLU A 14 15.54 4.73 14.40
C GLU A 14 15.79 4.02 13.05
N SER A 15 15.31 2.79 12.90
CA SER A 15 15.69 1.90 11.80
C SER A 15 14.55 1.64 10.79
N GLY A 16 13.29 1.91 11.16
CA GLY A 16 12.12 1.63 10.34
C GLY A 16 11.88 2.61 9.17
N PRO A 17 11.02 2.25 8.19
CA PRO A 17 10.49 3.24 7.25
C PRO A 17 9.85 4.39 8.04
N CYS A 18 10.22 5.63 7.68
CA CYS A 18 9.77 6.86 8.35
C CYS A 18 10.33 7.08 9.79
N ALA A 19 11.35 6.34 10.21
CA ALA A 19 12.06 6.50 11.49
C ALA A 19 12.50 7.94 11.82
N ASN A 20 12.89 8.69 10.80
CA ASN A 20 13.43 10.05 10.96
C ASN A 20 12.37 11.15 10.92
N PHE A 21 11.08 10.81 11.04
CA PHE A 21 10.00 11.80 10.98
C PHE A 21 10.12 12.85 12.08
N LYS A 22 10.28 14.11 11.70
CA LYS A 22 10.18 15.26 12.61
C LYS A 22 8.97 16.10 12.24
N ILE A 23 8.30 16.65 13.25
CA ILE A 23 7.18 17.59 13.07
C ILE A 23 7.70 18.81 12.29
N GLY A 24 7.27 18.96 11.03
CA GLY A 24 7.72 20.01 10.12
C GLY A 24 8.59 19.52 8.94
N ASP A 25 8.97 18.25 8.90
CA ASP A 25 9.62 17.64 7.73
C ASP A 25 8.56 17.37 6.65
N ASP A 26 8.64 18.11 5.55
CA ASP A 26 7.82 17.92 4.34
C ASP A 26 8.47 16.90 3.37
N ASP A 27 9.73 16.52 3.63
CA ASP A 27 10.59 15.71 2.74
C ASP A 27 10.62 14.21 3.13
N LEU A 28 9.50 13.63 3.56
CA LEU A 28 9.43 12.17 3.68
C LEU A 28 9.47 11.53 2.28
N GLN A 29 10.41 10.61 2.04
CA GLN A 29 10.49 9.92 0.75
C GLN A 29 9.30 8.96 0.57
N PRO A 30 8.40 9.20 -0.41
CA PRO A 30 7.29 8.30 -0.65
C PRO A 30 7.78 7.01 -1.32
N TYR A 31 7.17 5.89 -0.94
CA TYR A 31 7.32 4.64 -1.68
C TYR A 31 6.43 4.68 -2.93
N ASP A 32 7.03 4.89 -4.10
CA ASP A 32 6.33 4.82 -5.37
C ASP A 32 6.28 3.38 -5.91
N PHE A 33 5.11 2.76 -5.82
CA PHE A 33 4.89 1.40 -6.31
C PHE A 33 5.14 1.25 -7.82
N ILE A 34 4.86 2.27 -8.64
CA ILE A 34 5.13 2.20 -10.09
C ILE A 34 6.62 1.95 -10.33
N SER A 35 7.46 2.73 -9.65
CA SER A 35 8.91 2.60 -9.69
C SER A 35 9.42 1.30 -9.05
N LYS A 36 8.80 0.85 -7.94
CA LYS A 36 9.16 -0.43 -7.29
C LYS A 36 8.87 -1.64 -8.18
N PHE A 37 7.76 -1.62 -8.91
CA PHE A 37 7.45 -2.60 -9.96
C PHE A 37 8.21 -2.33 -11.27
N ARG A 38 9.09 -1.33 -11.33
CA ARG A 38 9.92 -0.99 -12.51
C ARG A 38 9.10 -0.76 -13.78
N LEU A 39 7.85 -0.32 -13.65
CA LEU A 39 6.95 -0.09 -14.80
C LEU A 39 7.37 1.13 -15.62
N ASP A 40 8.12 2.05 -15.01
CA ASP A 40 8.67 3.27 -15.59
C ASP A 40 9.94 3.05 -16.42
N ILE A 41 10.57 1.88 -16.32
CA ILE A 41 11.79 1.52 -17.04
C ILE A 41 11.43 0.96 -18.42
N VAL A 42 11.91 1.62 -19.47
CA VAL A 42 11.55 1.34 -20.87
C VAL A 42 11.92 -0.08 -21.31
N GLU A 43 13.02 -0.61 -20.80
CA GLU A 43 13.52 -1.95 -21.13
C GLU A 43 12.74 -3.07 -20.43
N THR A 44 11.94 -2.75 -19.41
CA THR A 44 11.22 -3.76 -18.64
C THR A 44 9.84 -3.99 -19.27
N VAL A 45 9.63 -5.21 -19.77
CA VAL A 45 8.33 -5.63 -20.32
C VAL A 45 7.66 -6.56 -19.31
N TYR A 46 6.55 -6.10 -18.75
CA TYR A 46 5.68 -6.90 -17.89
C TYR A 46 4.52 -7.48 -18.71
N PRO A 47 4.34 -8.80 -18.75
CA PRO A 47 3.15 -9.42 -19.33
C PRO A 47 1.87 -8.81 -18.75
N GLY A 48 0.85 -8.61 -19.59
CA GLY A 48 -0.40 -7.95 -19.19
C GLY A 48 -0.32 -6.47 -18.82
N VAL A 49 0.86 -5.81 -18.88
CA VAL A 49 0.99 -4.39 -18.53
C VAL A 49 1.32 -3.55 -19.77
N SER A 50 0.60 -2.44 -19.95
CA SER A 50 0.86 -1.50 -21.05
C SER A 50 0.86 -0.05 -20.59
N LYS A 51 1.84 0.71 -21.11
CA LYS A 51 1.94 2.16 -20.87
C LYS A 51 0.87 2.89 -21.68
N VAL A 52 0.06 3.70 -21.01
CA VAL A 52 -1.04 4.47 -21.61
C VAL A 52 -1.02 5.91 -21.11
N LYS A 53 -1.83 6.77 -21.74
CA LYS A 53 -2.06 8.12 -21.25
C LYS A 53 -2.95 8.10 -20.00
N GLY A 54 -2.53 8.84 -18.97
CA GLY A 54 -3.19 8.93 -17.68
C GLY A 54 -4.31 9.98 -17.63
N SER A 55 -4.49 10.57 -16.46
CA SER A 55 -5.51 11.59 -16.16
C SER A 55 -5.41 12.85 -17.01
N SER A 56 -4.22 13.20 -17.49
CA SER A 56 -3.98 14.32 -18.40
C SER A 56 -3.13 13.89 -19.60
N ARG A 57 -2.93 14.80 -20.57
CA ARG A 57 -2.09 14.52 -21.75
C ARG A 57 -0.63 14.25 -21.42
N MET A 58 -0.13 14.82 -20.34
CA MET A 58 1.28 14.74 -19.94
C MET A 58 1.54 13.68 -18.86
N GLN A 59 0.49 13.11 -18.27
CA GLN A 59 0.62 12.06 -17.26
C GLN A 59 0.60 10.68 -17.91
N THR A 60 1.51 9.82 -17.47
CA THR A 60 1.52 8.40 -17.83
C THR A 60 0.67 7.63 -16.83
N ALA A 61 -0.07 6.63 -17.32
CA ALA A 61 -0.66 5.58 -16.49
C ALA A 61 -0.30 4.21 -17.04
N TYR A 62 -0.46 3.18 -16.23
CA TYR A 62 -0.20 1.80 -16.60
C TYR A 62 -1.51 1.03 -16.58
N ARG A 63 -1.87 0.44 -17.72
CA ARG A 63 -3.02 -0.43 -17.81
C ARG A 63 -2.60 -1.84 -17.46
N LEU A 64 -3.33 -2.43 -16.52
CA LEU A 64 -3.21 -3.82 -16.13
C LEU A 64 -4.34 -4.60 -16.81
N ASP A 65 -3.98 -5.55 -17.67
CA ASP A 65 -4.87 -6.50 -18.31
C ASP A 65 -4.92 -7.81 -17.48
N GLU A 66 -5.78 -8.77 -17.83
CA GLU A 66 -6.11 -9.94 -16.97
C GLU A 66 -4.93 -10.87 -16.65
N ASP A 67 -3.91 -10.89 -17.51
CA ASP A 67 -2.69 -11.70 -17.39
C ASP A 67 -1.54 -10.98 -16.66
N ALA A 68 -1.79 -9.76 -16.13
CA ALA A 68 -0.79 -9.02 -15.37
C ALA A 68 -0.59 -9.60 -13.97
N ASP A 69 0.67 -9.91 -13.62
CA ASP A 69 1.08 -10.27 -12.26
C ASP A 69 2.07 -9.24 -11.72
N LEU A 70 1.64 -8.48 -10.72
CA LEU A 70 2.43 -7.48 -10.01
C LEU A 70 2.60 -7.89 -8.54
N THR A 71 3.37 -8.96 -8.34
CA THR A 71 3.72 -9.47 -7.01
C THR A 71 5.21 -9.24 -6.74
N LEU A 72 5.54 -8.66 -5.59
CA LEU A 72 6.92 -8.47 -5.13
C LEU A 72 7.06 -8.94 -3.67
N PRO A 73 8.23 -9.47 -3.27
CA PRO A 73 8.53 -9.71 -1.87
C PRO A 73 8.38 -8.42 -1.07
N THR A 74 7.60 -8.45 0.01
CA THR A 74 7.36 -7.26 0.84
C THR A 74 8.67 -6.66 1.36
N ARG A 75 9.68 -7.49 1.65
CA ARG A 75 11.01 -7.05 2.12
C ARG A 75 11.79 -6.21 1.10
N ASP A 76 11.50 -6.33 -0.20
CA ASP A 76 12.17 -5.54 -1.25
C ASP A 76 11.62 -4.10 -1.31
N ILE A 77 10.41 -3.90 -0.78
CA ILE A 77 9.77 -2.58 -0.67
C ILE A 77 9.93 -2.03 0.76
N PHE A 78 9.66 -2.85 1.76
CA PHE A 78 9.63 -2.53 3.18
C PHE A 78 10.55 -3.48 3.96
N PRO A 79 11.88 -3.27 3.94
CA PRO A 79 12.84 -4.21 4.51
C PRO A 79 12.67 -4.40 6.03
N GLN A 80 12.11 -3.40 6.72
CA GLN A 80 11.88 -3.40 8.17
C GLN A 80 10.39 -3.60 8.52
N GLY A 81 9.57 -4.05 7.56
CA GLY A 81 8.12 -4.13 7.72
C GLY A 81 7.40 -2.82 7.46
N LEU A 82 6.08 -2.84 7.59
CA LEU A 82 5.25 -1.66 7.38
C LEU A 82 5.48 -0.62 8.50
N PRO A 83 5.57 0.68 8.16
CA PRO A 83 5.65 1.74 9.17
C PRO A 83 4.40 1.76 10.05
N GLN A 84 4.55 2.16 11.32
CA GLN A 84 3.43 2.32 12.25
C GLN A 84 2.43 3.38 11.79
N GLN A 85 2.90 4.43 11.12
CA GLN A 85 2.10 5.53 10.60
C GLN A 85 2.46 5.75 9.13
N PHE A 86 1.45 5.78 8.27
CA PHE A 86 1.63 6.04 6.84
C PHE A 86 0.37 6.60 6.19
N SER A 87 0.57 7.15 5.01
CA SER A 87 -0.49 7.55 4.09
C SER A 87 -0.42 6.66 2.85
N PHE A 88 -1.55 6.11 2.42
CA PHE A 88 -1.66 5.43 1.13
C PHE A 88 -2.45 6.30 0.16
N ILE A 89 -1.84 6.59 -1.00
CA ILE A 89 -2.46 7.40 -2.05
C ILE A 89 -2.37 6.62 -3.36
N CYS A 90 -3.50 6.49 -4.05
CA CYS A 90 -3.51 5.95 -5.41
C CYS A 90 -4.51 6.69 -6.29
N THR A 91 -4.21 6.77 -7.58
CA THR A 91 -5.15 7.22 -8.61
C THR A 91 -5.33 6.08 -9.60
N PHE A 92 -6.56 5.61 -9.77
CA PHE A 92 -6.86 4.52 -10.70
C PHE A 92 -8.10 4.84 -11.54
N ARG A 93 -8.28 4.05 -12.61
CA ARG A 93 -9.49 4.10 -13.43
C ARG A 93 -9.89 2.69 -13.82
N LEU A 94 -11.15 2.34 -13.54
CA LEU A 94 -11.74 1.09 -14.02
C LEU A 94 -12.30 1.26 -15.43
N ARG A 95 -12.03 0.31 -16.32
CA ARG A 95 -12.73 0.21 -17.61
C ARG A 95 -14.16 -0.29 -17.43
N ARG A 96 -14.33 -1.27 -16.53
CA ARG A 96 -15.60 -1.86 -16.13
C ARG A 96 -15.56 -2.06 -14.63
N VAL A 97 -16.60 -1.64 -13.92
CA VAL A 97 -16.71 -1.86 -12.48
C VAL A 97 -16.94 -3.37 -12.25
N PRO A 98 -16.09 -4.05 -11.45
CA PRO A 98 -16.30 -5.44 -11.08
C PRO A 98 -17.62 -5.63 -10.33
N LYS A 99 -18.21 -6.83 -10.39
CA LYS A 99 -19.42 -7.16 -9.61
C LYS A 99 -19.10 -7.60 -8.18
N THR A 100 -17.86 -8.00 -7.95
CA THR A 100 -17.37 -8.47 -6.66
C THR A 100 -16.40 -7.45 -6.06
N PRO A 101 -16.22 -7.44 -4.73
CA PRO A 101 -15.14 -6.70 -4.11
C PRO A 101 -13.79 -7.07 -4.74
N TRP A 102 -12.89 -6.08 -4.82
CA TRP A 102 -11.55 -6.24 -5.35
C TRP A 102 -10.55 -5.41 -4.55
N HIS A 103 -9.26 -5.73 -4.64
CA HIS A 103 -8.23 -5.14 -3.79
C HIS A 103 -7.30 -4.25 -4.61
N ILE A 104 -7.05 -3.02 -4.13
CA ILE A 104 -6.06 -2.12 -4.71
C ILE A 104 -4.64 -2.61 -4.36
N ILE A 105 -4.44 -3.01 -3.10
CA ILE A 105 -3.19 -3.54 -2.59
C ILE A 105 -3.49 -4.64 -1.57
N ARG A 106 -2.64 -5.66 -1.57
CA ARG A 106 -2.66 -6.75 -0.59
C ARG A 106 -1.22 -7.08 -0.21
N ILE A 107 -0.95 -7.07 1.08
CA ILE A 107 0.30 -7.52 1.68
C ILE A 107 -0.05 -8.71 2.56
N THR A 108 0.66 -9.81 2.37
CA THR A 108 0.45 -11.06 3.12
C THR A 108 1.75 -11.51 3.77
N ASP A 109 1.64 -12.38 4.77
CA ASP A 109 2.77 -13.13 5.28
C ASP A 109 3.16 -14.29 4.33
N LEU A 110 4.12 -15.11 4.76
CA LEU A 110 4.61 -16.28 4.02
C LEU A 110 3.56 -17.39 3.87
N GLU A 111 2.56 -17.42 4.74
CA GLU A 111 1.44 -18.38 4.72
C GLU A 111 0.23 -17.82 3.93
N SER A 112 0.39 -16.67 3.28
CA SER A 112 -0.65 -15.95 2.54
C SER A 112 -1.77 -15.37 3.41
N ASN A 113 -1.57 -15.25 4.73
CA ASN A 113 -2.52 -14.54 5.58
C ASN A 113 -2.39 -13.02 5.36
N PRO A 114 -3.51 -12.29 5.26
CA PRO A 114 -3.49 -10.85 5.03
C PRO A 114 -2.92 -10.08 6.24
N GLN A 115 -1.92 -9.23 5.97
CA GLN A 115 -1.34 -8.30 6.93
C GLN A 115 -1.86 -6.87 6.72
N LEU A 116 -2.06 -6.48 5.45
CA LEU A 116 -2.71 -5.23 5.05
C LEU A 116 -3.49 -5.45 3.74
N VAL A 117 -4.72 -4.95 3.69
CA VAL A 117 -5.55 -5.01 2.49
C VAL A 117 -6.34 -3.70 2.35
N ILE A 118 -6.35 -3.13 1.14
CA ILE A 118 -7.26 -2.04 0.79
C ILE A 118 -8.21 -2.55 -0.27
N SER A 119 -9.49 -2.64 0.06
CA SER A 119 -10.53 -3.22 -0.79
C SER A 119 -11.53 -2.16 -1.22
N LEU A 120 -12.06 -2.34 -2.42
CA LEU A 120 -13.17 -1.57 -2.96
C LEU A 120 -14.35 -2.51 -3.18
N ASN A 121 -15.47 -2.18 -2.55
CA ASN A 121 -16.70 -2.95 -2.66
C ASN A 121 -17.72 -2.16 -3.47
N PRO A 122 -17.93 -2.52 -4.76
CA PRO A 122 -18.83 -1.77 -5.63
C PRO A 122 -20.32 -2.00 -5.31
N ASN A 123 -20.66 -3.06 -4.57
CA ASN A 123 -22.06 -3.35 -4.22
C ASN A 123 -22.56 -2.46 -3.09
N ASN A 124 -21.68 -2.16 -2.14
CA ASN A 124 -21.99 -1.35 -0.96
C ASN A 124 -21.46 0.08 -1.09
N GLU A 125 -20.72 0.38 -2.17
CA GLU A 125 -20.00 1.64 -2.37
C GLU A 125 -19.08 1.99 -1.20
N THR A 126 -18.29 1.00 -0.76
CA THR A 126 -17.38 1.15 0.38
C THR A 126 -15.92 0.98 -0.01
N VAL A 127 -15.07 1.70 0.72
CA VAL A 127 -13.63 1.44 0.80
C VAL A 127 -13.38 0.75 2.13
N GLU A 128 -12.70 -0.39 2.12
CA GLU A 128 -12.40 -1.17 3.32
C GLU A 128 -10.89 -1.21 3.51
N PHE A 129 -10.44 -0.72 4.67
CA PHE A 129 -9.05 -0.79 5.08
C PHE A 129 -8.92 -1.86 6.16
N SER A 130 -8.16 -2.91 5.87
CA SER A 130 -7.91 -4.01 6.79
C SER A 130 -6.43 -4.11 7.14
N VAL A 131 -6.12 -4.25 8.43
CA VAL A 131 -4.74 -4.38 8.94
C VAL A 131 -4.71 -5.36 10.11
N SER A 132 -3.66 -6.17 10.20
CA SER A 132 -3.47 -7.08 11.34
C SER A 132 -3.09 -6.30 12.60
N ASN A 133 -3.69 -6.65 13.74
CA ASN A 133 -3.22 -6.20 15.05
C ASN A 133 -2.00 -7.03 15.51
N TYR A 134 -1.47 -6.70 16.70
CA TYR A 134 -0.33 -7.40 17.31
C TYR A 134 -0.60 -8.87 17.66
N GLU A 135 -1.87 -9.28 17.71
CA GLU A 135 -2.30 -10.66 17.99
C GLU A 135 -2.47 -11.48 16.70
N GLY A 136 -2.25 -10.87 15.53
CA GLY A 136 -2.44 -11.52 14.22
C GLY A 136 -3.88 -11.47 13.71
N GLU A 137 -4.78 -10.76 14.40
CA GLU A 137 -6.18 -10.63 14.00
C GLU A 137 -6.39 -9.45 13.06
N LEU A 138 -7.08 -9.70 11.94
CA LEU A 138 -7.37 -8.67 10.95
C LEU A 138 -8.48 -7.73 11.43
N GLN A 139 -8.14 -6.48 11.68
CA GLN A 139 -9.07 -5.40 11.99
C GLN A 139 -9.49 -4.69 10.70
N THR A 140 -10.77 -4.36 10.53
CA THR A 140 -11.27 -3.71 9.31
C THR A 140 -12.06 -2.44 9.64
N ILE A 141 -11.71 -1.36 8.95
CA ILE A 141 -12.43 -0.08 8.97
C ILE A 141 -13.12 0.10 7.62
N VAL A 142 -14.41 0.41 7.65
CA VAL A 142 -15.24 0.58 6.46
C VAL A 142 -15.60 2.05 6.29
N PHE A 143 -15.27 2.60 5.12
CA PHE A 143 -15.60 3.96 4.73
C PHE A 143 -16.68 3.94 3.66
N ASN A 144 -17.82 4.57 3.93
CA ASN A 144 -18.87 4.75 2.94
C ASN A 144 -18.55 5.98 2.07
N THR A 145 -18.65 5.84 0.75
CA THR A 145 -18.39 6.95 -0.20
C THR A 145 -19.36 8.12 -0.03
N THR A 146 -20.52 7.90 0.57
CA THR A 146 -21.51 8.95 0.87
C THR A 146 -21.13 9.87 2.05
N ASN A 147 -20.12 9.51 2.84
CA ASN A 147 -19.67 10.29 4.01
C ASN A 147 -18.31 11.00 3.81
N VAL A 148 -17.80 11.08 2.58
CA VAL A 148 -16.61 11.89 2.28
C VAL A 148 -17.07 13.31 1.95
N SER A 149 -17.25 14.13 2.99
CA SER A 149 -17.51 15.57 2.84
C SER A 149 -16.23 16.31 2.41
N TYR A 150 -16.32 17.05 1.30
CA TYR A 150 -15.28 17.97 0.81
C TYR A 150 -15.06 19.16 1.75
#